data_AF-A0A1B1TBL4-F1
#
_entry.id   AF-A0A1B1TBL4-F1
#
_cell.length_a   1.000
_cell.length_b   1.000
_cell.length_c   1.000
_cell.angle_alpha   90.00
_cell.angle_beta   90.00
_cell.angle_gamma   90.00
#
_symmetry.space_group_name_H-M   'P 1'
#
loop_
_entity.id
_entity.type
_entity.pdbx_description
1 polymer ?
#
loop_
_entity_poly.entity_id
_entity_poly.type
_entity_poly.pdbx_seq_one_letter_code
_entity_poly.pdbx_strand_id
1 'polypeptide(L)'
;KFCTATYKDSGQLRRRFIRRGEHTIAPHETLTDDGTLIFGAVNCSPSEQSDWIDEITKETGLPSRFLYWDDKNSRIEMPLVVAEDIAETVESEVSMIEVTPTFERMELTVVILNSKE
;
A
#
# COMPACT_ATOMS: atom_id res chain seq x y z
N LYS A 1 2.53 32.87 26.90
CA LYS A 1 2.64 31.43 26.54
C LYS A 1 2.61 31.33 25.02
N PHE A 2 3.77 31.18 24.39
CA PHE A 2 3.85 31.00 22.94
C PHE A 2 3.53 29.54 22.62
N CYS A 3 2.37 29.28 22.01
CA CYS A 3 2.16 28.06 21.25
C CYS A 3 2.90 28.26 19.93
N THR A 4 3.91 27.45 19.65
CA THR A 4 4.45 27.34 18.30
C THR A 4 3.34 26.77 17.41
N ALA A 5 2.74 27.62 16.58
CA ALA A 5 1.65 27.26 15.68
C ALA A 5 1.98 25.99 14.86
N THR A 6 3.25 25.85 14.47
CA THR A 6 3.81 24.70 13.77
C THR A 6 3.60 23.36 14.49
N TYR A 7 3.76 23.31 15.82
CA TYR A 7 3.56 22.06 16.59
C TYR A 7 2.09 21.65 16.64
N LYS A 8 1.18 22.64 16.72
CA LYS A 8 -0.26 22.39 16.65
C LYS A 8 -0.68 21.94 15.25
N ASP A 9 -0.12 22.53 14.21
CA ASP A 9 -0.46 22.21 12.83
C ASP A 9 -0.05 20.77 12.45
N SER A 10 1.17 20.33 12.80
CA SER A 10 1.61 18.97 12.53
C SER A 10 0.76 17.93 13.29
N GLY A 11 0.49 18.16 14.58
CA GLY A 11 -0.37 17.27 15.37
C GLY A 11 -1.83 17.26 14.90
N GLN A 12 -2.35 18.40 14.45
CA GLN A 12 -3.71 18.51 13.91
C GLN A 12 -3.84 17.82 12.56
N LEU A 13 -2.84 17.94 11.68
CA LEU A 13 -2.79 17.23 10.40
C LEU A 13 -2.72 15.72 10.60
N ARG A 14 -1.83 15.22 11.46
CA ARG A 14 -1.73 13.78 11.78
C ARG A 14 -3.06 13.20 12.25
N ARG A 15 -3.76 13.90 13.17
CA ARG A 15 -5.09 13.46 13.64
C ARG A 15 -6.14 13.43 12.54
N ARG A 16 -6.07 14.37 11.58
CA ARG A 16 -6.98 14.36 10.42
C ARG A 16 -6.70 13.18 9.51
N PHE A 17 -5.42 12.87 9.30
CA PHE A 17 -4.98 11.74 8.49
C PHE A 17 -5.42 10.41 9.11
N ILE A 18 -5.18 10.19 10.40
CA ILE A 18 -5.65 9.00 11.12
C ILE A 18 -7.16 8.80 10.95
N ARG A 19 -7.97 9.84 11.28
CA ARG A 19 -9.43 9.75 11.15
C ARG A 19 -9.87 9.44 9.72
N ARG A 20 -9.21 10.02 8.73
CA ARG A 20 -9.55 9.76 7.34
C ARG A 20 -9.18 8.33 6.97
N GLY A 21 -7.96 7.88 7.32
CA GLY A 21 -7.50 6.52 7.12
C GLY A 21 -8.46 5.49 7.72
N GLU A 22 -8.90 5.68 8.96
CA GLU A 22 -9.89 4.81 9.64
C GLU A 22 -11.20 4.65 8.85
N HIS A 23 -11.58 5.64 8.04
CA HIS A 23 -12.82 5.63 7.26
C HIS A 23 -12.64 5.26 5.78
N THR A 24 -11.43 5.38 5.24
CA THR A 24 -11.16 5.20 3.79
C THR A 24 -10.25 4.04 3.46
N ILE A 25 -9.70 3.34 4.46
CA ILE A 25 -8.79 2.21 4.28
C ILE A 25 -9.44 1.10 3.44
N ALA A 26 -8.70 0.62 2.43
CA ALA A 26 -9.09 -0.51 1.62
C ALA A 26 -8.68 -1.85 2.30
N PRO A 27 -9.26 -3.00 1.90
CA PRO A 27 -8.98 -4.27 2.56
C PRO A 27 -7.50 -4.67 2.57
N HIS A 28 -6.74 -4.27 1.54
CA HIS A 28 -5.32 -4.60 1.36
C HIS A 28 -4.36 -3.65 2.07
N GLU A 29 -4.89 -2.63 2.75
CA GLU A 29 -4.10 -1.55 3.32
C GLU A 29 -3.97 -1.66 4.84
N THR A 30 -2.90 -1.09 5.37
CA THR A 30 -2.67 -0.93 6.80
C THR A 30 -2.49 0.56 7.13
N LEU A 31 -3.28 1.07 8.08
CA LEU A 31 -3.11 2.41 8.63
C LEU A 31 -1.94 2.43 9.60
N THR A 32 -0.98 3.33 9.38
CA THR A 32 0.17 3.54 10.27
C THR A 32 -0.18 4.47 11.42
N ASP A 33 0.66 4.46 12.45
CA ASP A 33 0.55 5.41 13.57
C ASP A 33 0.71 6.86 13.12
N ASP A 34 1.42 7.13 12.02
CA ASP A 34 1.61 8.47 11.45
C ASP A 34 0.42 8.91 10.59
N GLY A 35 -0.59 8.06 10.43
CA GLY A 35 -1.82 8.34 9.70
C GLY A 35 -1.68 8.17 8.19
N THR A 36 -0.66 7.46 7.73
CA THR A 36 -0.48 7.08 6.32
C THR A 36 -1.00 5.66 6.08
N LEU A 37 -1.15 5.26 4.82
CA LEU A 37 -1.60 3.94 4.44
C LEU A 37 -0.44 3.20 3.78
N ILE A 38 -0.14 1.99 4.24
CA ILE A 38 0.89 1.13 3.66
C ILE A 38 0.25 -0.13 3.08
N PHE A 39 0.72 -0.54 1.92
CA PHE A 39 0.39 -1.80 1.27
C PHE A 39 1.58 -2.28 0.43
N GLY A 40 1.52 -3.52 -0.04
CA GLY A 40 2.48 -4.05 -0.99
C GLY A 40 1.91 -4.06 -2.41
N ALA A 41 2.77 -4.09 -3.42
CA ALA A 41 2.34 -4.23 -4.81
C ALA A 41 3.35 -5.02 -5.64
N VAL A 42 2.84 -5.74 -6.64
CA VAL A 42 3.65 -6.39 -7.68
C VAL A 42 3.33 -5.76 -9.04
N ASN A 43 4.37 -5.40 -9.78
CA ASN A 43 4.21 -4.88 -11.14
C ASN A 43 3.84 -6.03 -12.09
N CYS A 44 2.79 -5.84 -12.89
CA CYS A 44 2.42 -6.79 -13.94
C CYS A 44 1.68 -6.09 -15.08
N SER A 45 1.63 -6.71 -16.25
CA SER A 45 0.91 -6.11 -17.38
C SER A 45 -0.62 -6.28 -17.23
N PRO A 46 -1.43 -5.41 -17.86
CA PRO A 46 -2.89 -5.55 -17.85
C PRO A 46 -3.40 -6.90 -18.40
N SER A 47 -2.64 -7.53 -19.30
CA SER A 47 -2.96 -8.84 -19.88
C SER A 47 -2.69 -10.00 -18.94
N GLU A 48 -1.84 -9.82 -17.93
CA GLU A 48 -1.44 -10.86 -16.98
C GLU A 48 -2.12 -10.70 -15.62
N GLN A 49 -2.80 -9.57 -15.37
CA GLN A 49 -3.36 -9.24 -14.05
C GLN A 49 -4.26 -10.34 -13.47
N SER A 50 -5.07 -11.01 -14.31
CA SER A 50 -6.02 -12.03 -13.85
C SER A 50 -5.28 -13.26 -13.37
N ASP A 51 -4.25 -13.66 -14.12
CA ASP A 51 -3.46 -14.85 -13.86
C ASP A 51 -2.66 -14.65 -12.57
N TRP A 52 -2.09 -13.45 -12.37
CA TRP A 52 -1.45 -13.06 -11.12
C TRP A 52 -2.40 -13.09 -9.92
N ILE A 53 -3.62 -12.52 -10.05
CA ILE A 53 -4.61 -12.53 -8.96
C ILE A 53 -4.98 -13.97 -8.58
N ASP A 54 -5.19 -14.84 -9.58
CA ASP A 54 -5.53 -16.24 -9.36
C ASP A 54 -4.37 -17.02 -8.72
N GLU A 55 -3.14 -16.79 -9.18
CA GLU A 55 -1.94 -17.43 -8.64
C GLU A 55 -1.67 -17.00 -7.19
N ILE A 56 -1.67 -15.69 -6.90
CA ILE A 56 -1.50 -15.19 -5.53
C ILE A 56 -2.60 -15.76 -4.62
N THR A 57 -3.85 -15.74 -5.06
CA THR A 57 -4.97 -16.30 -4.27
C THR A 57 -4.77 -17.79 -3.98
N LYS A 58 -4.30 -18.55 -4.96
CA LYS A 58 -4.08 -20.00 -4.85
C LYS A 58 -2.91 -20.36 -3.93
N GLU A 59 -1.79 -19.65 -4.05
CA GLU A 59 -0.56 -19.98 -3.32
C GLU A 59 -0.59 -19.44 -1.88
N THR A 60 -1.20 -18.27 -1.65
CA THR A 60 -1.23 -17.62 -0.32
C THR A 60 -2.51 -17.94 0.47
N GLY A 61 -3.56 -18.42 -0.21
CA GLY A 61 -4.90 -18.56 0.36
C GLY A 61 -5.59 -17.22 0.64
N LEU A 62 -4.99 -16.09 0.26
CA LEU A 62 -5.57 -14.76 0.40
C LEU A 62 -6.78 -14.62 -0.54
N PRO A 63 -7.98 -14.29 -0.03
CA PRO A 63 -9.13 -14.06 -0.90
C PRO A 63 -8.88 -12.89 -1.87
N SER A 64 -9.24 -13.06 -3.15
CA SER A 64 -9.05 -12.05 -4.20
C SER A 64 -9.63 -10.66 -3.91
N ARG A 65 -10.60 -10.53 -2.99
CA ARG A 65 -11.10 -9.23 -2.49
C ARG A 65 -10.04 -8.37 -1.78
N PHE A 66 -8.91 -8.96 -1.39
CA PHE A 66 -7.75 -8.28 -0.82
C PHE A 66 -6.68 -7.97 -1.88
N LEU A 67 -6.96 -8.25 -3.16
CA LEU A 67 -6.09 -7.92 -4.28
C LEU A 67 -6.80 -6.87 -5.13
N TYR A 68 -6.09 -5.80 -5.46
CA TYR A 68 -6.62 -4.69 -6.24
C TYR A 68 -5.73 -4.40 -7.44
N TRP A 69 -6.30 -4.47 -8.64
CA TRP A 69 -5.61 -4.01 -9.84
C TRP A 69 -5.66 -2.48 -9.92
N ASP A 70 -4.48 -1.86 -9.86
CA ASP A 70 -4.29 -0.45 -10.16
C ASP A 70 -3.81 -0.26 -11.59
N ASP A 71 -4.78 -0.01 -12.48
CA ASP A 71 -4.54 0.23 -13.91
C ASP A 71 -3.60 1.41 -14.17
N LYS A 72 -3.64 2.45 -13.33
CA LYS A 72 -2.85 3.66 -13.54
C LYS A 72 -1.36 3.40 -13.36
N ASN A 73 -1.02 2.57 -12.38
CA ASN A 73 0.35 2.23 -12.05
C ASN A 73 0.78 0.86 -12.60
N SER A 74 -0.12 0.12 -13.25
CA SER A 74 0.13 -1.21 -13.80
C SER A 74 0.69 -2.19 -12.77
N ARG A 75 -0.03 -2.32 -11.65
CA ARG A 75 0.37 -3.17 -10.52
C ARG A 75 -0.84 -3.76 -9.79
N ILE A 76 -0.64 -4.88 -9.12
CA ILE A 76 -1.62 -5.44 -8.18
C ILE A 76 -1.21 -5.03 -6.78
N GLU A 77 -2.09 -4.29 -6.09
CA GLU A 77 -1.94 -3.93 -4.68
C GLU A 77 -2.49 -5.05 -3.77
N MET A 78 -1.82 -5.30 -2.65
CA MET A 78 -2.10 -6.41 -1.73
C MET A 78 -1.63 -6.07 -0.30
N PRO A 79 -2.03 -6.84 0.73
CA PRO A 79 -1.47 -6.69 2.07
C PRO A 79 0.05 -6.78 2.04
N LEU A 80 0.74 -5.88 2.76
CA LEU A 80 2.21 -5.83 2.78
C LEU A 80 2.84 -7.19 3.12
N VAL A 81 2.28 -7.90 4.09
CA VAL A 81 2.76 -9.23 4.50
C VAL A 81 2.78 -10.23 3.33
N VAL A 82 1.80 -10.14 2.41
CA VAL A 82 1.74 -11.00 1.24
C VAL A 82 2.76 -10.56 0.20
N ALA A 83 2.98 -9.26 0.04
CA ALA A 83 4.03 -8.73 -0.82
C ALA A 83 5.43 -9.16 -0.35
N GLU A 84 5.69 -9.14 0.96
CA GLU A 84 6.93 -9.62 1.55
C GLU A 84 7.15 -11.10 1.24
N ASP A 85 6.11 -11.95 1.39
CA ASP A 85 6.19 -13.38 1.06
C ASP A 85 6.46 -13.63 -0.43
N ILE A 86 5.75 -12.96 -1.34
CA ILE A 86 5.94 -13.19 -2.79
C ILE A 86 7.28 -12.62 -3.29
N ALA A 87 7.80 -11.55 -2.68
CA ALA A 87 9.05 -10.91 -3.08
C ALA A 87 10.25 -11.88 -3.02
N GLU A 88 10.20 -12.90 -2.16
CA GLU A 88 11.24 -13.92 -2.07
C GLU A 88 11.25 -14.90 -3.26
N THR A 89 10.15 -14.97 -4.02
CA THR A 89 9.91 -16.02 -5.01
C THR A 89 9.78 -15.52 -6.45
N VAL A 90 9.32 -14.28 -6.64
CA VAL A 90 9.01 -13.75 -7.97
C VAL A 90 10.10 -12.82 -8.50
N GLU A 91 10.30 -12.85 -9.82
CA GLU A 91 11.24 -11.94 -10.51
C GLU A 91 10.63 -10.56 -10.79
N SER A 92 9.30 -10.47 -10.90
CA SER A 92 8.60 -9.19 -11.05
C SER A 92 8.90 -8.26 -9.88
N GLU A 93 9.04 -6.96 -10.15
CA GLU A 93 9.31 -5.99 -9.09
C GLU A 93 8.17 -5.97 -8.07
N VAL A 94 8.53 -6.24 -6.81
CA VAL A 94 7.60 -6.17 -5.67
C VAL A 94 8.03 -5.01 -4.79
N SER A 95 7.07 -4.17 -4.39
CA SER A 95 7.33 -2.97 -3.60
C SER A 95 6.42 -2.84 -2.39
N MET A 96 6.92 -2.22 -1.33
CA MET A 96 6.11 -1.59 -0.29
C MET A 96 5.86 -0.14 -0.67
N ILE A 97 4.60 0.29 -0.58
CA ILE A 97 4.17 1.64 -0.95
C ILE A 97 3.45 2.27 0.23
N GLU A 98 3.81 3.50 0.54
CA GLU A 98 3.16 4.35 1.54
C GLU A 98 2.48 5.53 0.86
N VAL A 99 1.21 5.78 1.19
CA VAL A 99 0.42 6.89 0.64
C VAL A 99 -0.25 7.73 1.71
N THR A 100 -0.58 8.98 1.38
CA THR A 100 -1.49 9.77 2.20
C THR A 100 -2.90 9.20 2.18
N PRO A 101 -3.68 9.28 3.28
CA PRO A 101 -5.06 8.82 3.31
C PRO A 101 -6.00 9.84 2.67
N THR A 102 -5.56 10.55 1.63
CA THR A 102 -6.37 11.57 0.93
C THR A 102 -6.94 11.00 -0.35
N PHE A 103 -7.87 11.72 -0.99
CA PHE A 103 -8.42 11.32 -2.28
C PHE A 103 -7.32 11.15 -3.36
N GLU A 104 -6.31 12.01 -3.32
CA GLU A 104 -5.21 11.98 -4.30
C GLU A 104 -4.25 10.81 -4.08
N ARG A 105 -4.29 10.17 -2.90
CA ARG A 105 -3.47 8.97 -2.61
C ARG A 105 -1.98 9.20 -2.90
N MET A 106 -1.48 10.41 -2.61
CA MET A 106 -0.09 10.79 -2.91
C MET A 106 0.89 9.78 -2.31
N GLU A 107 1.73 9.19 -3.15
CA GLU A 107 2.84 8.32 -2.74
C GLU A 107 3.90 9.13 -2.01
N LEU A 108 4.23 8.65 -0.81
CA LEU A 108 5.25 9.23 0.06
C LEU A 108 6.54 8.42 -0.02
N THR A 109 6.41 7.10 0.02
CA THR A 109 7.54 6.16 0.07
C THR A 109 7.26 4.98 -0.85
N VAL A 110 8.28 4.55 -1.60
CA VAL A 110 8.30 3.30 -2.37
C VAL A 110 9.60 2.58 -2.08
N VAL A 111 9.52 1.33 -1.64
CA VAL A 111 10.68 0.47 -1.34
C VAL A 111 10.56 -0.82 -2.11
N ILE A 112 11.52 -1.11 -2.99
CA ILE A 112 11.56 -2.37 -3.76
C ILE A 112 12.05 -3.49 -2.85
N LEU A 113 11.18 -4.47 -2.58
CA LEU A 113 11.40 -5.57 -1.64
C LEU A 113 12.33 -6.66 -2.18
N ASN A 114 12.31 -6.92 -3.49
CA ASN A 114 13.14 -7.93 -4.14
C ASN A 114 14.35 -7.35 -4.89
N SER A 115 14.74 -6.11 -4.57
CA SER A 115 15.98 -5.54 -5.10
C SER A 115 17.18 -6.32 -4.54
N LYS A 116 17.99 -6.90 -5.44
CA LYS A 116 19.26 -7.53 -5.04
C LYS A 116 20.26 -6.42 -4.75
N GLU A 117 20.81 -6.38 -3.54
CA GLU A 117 21.98 -5.57 -3.19
C GLU A 117 23.21 -5.91 -4.06
#